data_AF-A0A1Y4GFQ7-F1
#
_entry.id   AF-A0A1Y4GFQ7-F1
#
_cell.length_a   1.000
_cell.length_b   1.000
_cell.length_c   1.000
_cell.angle_alpha   90.00
_cell.angle_beta   90.00
_cell.angle_gamma   90.00
#
_symmetry.space_group_name_H-M   'P 1'
#
loop_
_entity.id
_entity.type
_entity.pdbx_description
1 polymer ?
#
loop_
_entity_poly.entity_id
_entity_poly.type
_entity_poly.pdbx_seq_one_letter_code
_entity_poly.pdbx_strand_id
1 'polypeptide(L)'
;MVLNIILTIVFFVALFVIIECIFEPTKKAEEKEERRRRENAAHSTARPEDVLTEGGIPKRTEQRRSHNVPELVDTRKESATVRKAPAASYPTIDEIRAKGEKIARQPLTEPVFDPYLSLISLFDHVSRELERDLILSPNNCVLCRKPTVPDDSRVTLTNGAHVHKTCYEAMCKKVRSLTPNEIFPDVKAEDEALFERIMMVNDYWPTYPDDWESRRRIILESADHECESCGEDGKPLHVHHIKELSAGGSNRLDNLICLCEDCHNEVHNGLLAKDIDIRKGKNRTKIDDAINRDRNIEFTYKDTKGNYTRRTAKPLRYVKTPHGAAAVRAFCYLRNEERTFVIRKMSKMKVL
;
A
#
# COMPACT_ATOMS: atom_id res chain seq x y z
N MET A 1 17.15 26.08 53.18
CA MET A 1 17.97 24.89 52.81
C MET A 1 17.21 23.58 52.99
N VAL A 2 16.60 23.31 54.16
CA VAL A 2 15.92 22.03 54.43
C VAL A 2 14.76 21.72 53.46
N LEU A 3 13.96 22.73 53.08
CA LEU A 3 12.81 22.55 52.19
C LEU A 3 13.19 22.11 50.76
N ASN A 4 14.31 22.62 50.23
CA ASN A 4 14.79 22.23 48.90
C ASN A 4 15.29 20.79 48.88
N ILE A 5 15.94 20.34 49.96
CA ILE A 5 16.42 18.95 50.07
C ILE A 5 15.23 17.97 50.08
N ILE A 6 14.16 18.31 50.80
CA ILE A 6 12.95 17.49 50.85
C ILE A 6 12.29 17.40 49.47
N LEU A 7 12.14 18.53 48.74
CA LEU A 7 11.57 18.52 47.40
C LEU A 7 12.40 17.69 46.41
N THR A 8 13.73 17.78 46.48
CA THR A 8 14.62 16.98 45.63
C THR A 8 14.46 15.48 45.90
N ILE A 9 14.41 15.08 47.18
CA ILE A 9 14.20 13.66 47.55
C ILE A 9 12.85 13.16 47.06
N VAL A 10 11.78 13.94 47.24
CA VAL A 10 10.43 13.56 46.76
C VAL A 10 10.41 13.42 45.23
N PHE A 11 11.09 14.29 44.50
CA PHE A 11 11.19 14.20 43.04
C PHE A 11 11.93 12.93 42.58
N PHE A 12 13.05 12.58 43.22
CA PHE A 12 13.79 11.36 42.87
C PHE A 12 13.04 10.08 43.24
N VAL A 13 12.31 10.07 44.36
CA VAL A 13 11.46 8.93 44.73
C VAL A 13 10.31 8.77 43.73
N ALA A 14 9.67 9.87 43.32
CA ALA A 14 8.62 9.84 42.31
C ALA A 14 9.15 9.36 40.95
N LEU A 15 10.33 9.86 40.53
CA LEU A 15 10.97 9.45 39.29
C LEU A 15 11.35 7.95 39.30
N PHE A 16 11.85 7.45 40.43
CA PHE A 16 12.19 6.03 40.60
C PHE A 16 10.94 5.13 40.51
N VAL A 17 9.83 5.52 41.15
CA VAL A 17 8.55 4.79 41.07
C VAL A 17 8.01 4.79 39.63
N ILE A 18 8.14 5.91 38.90
CA ILE A 18 7.72 5.99 37.49
C ILE A 18 8.57 5.08 36.60
N ILE A 19 9.90 5.04 36.82
CA ILE A 19 10.80 4.18 36.05
C ILE A 19 10.49 2.70 36.29
N GLU A 20 10.28 2.28 37.54
CA GLU A 20 9.88 0.91 37.89
C GLU A 20 8.55 0.53 37.24
N CYS A 21 7.52 1.40 37.33
CA CYS A 21 6.20 1.16 36.72
C CYS A 21 6.22 1.05 35.19
N ILE A 22 7.16 1.71 34.50
CA ILE A 22 7.27 1.67 33.03
C ILE A 22 8.13 0.49 32.55
N PHE A 23 9.20 0.13 33.27
CA PHE A 23 10.16 -0.88 32.82
C PHE A 23 9.87 -2.31 33.31
N GLU A 24 9.13 -2.52 34.39
CA GLU A 24 8.73 -3.88 34.79
C GLU A 24 7.79 -4.60 33.80
N PRO A 25 6.79 -3.92 33.20
CA PRO A 25 5.89 -4.55 32.23
C PRO A 25 6.62 -5.04 30.98
N THR A 26 7.67 -4.33 30.54
CA THR A 26 8.43 -4.66 29.33
C THR A 26 9.30 -5.89 29.53
N LYS A 27 9.98 -6.02 30.67
CA LYS A 27 10.75 -7.23 31.02
C LYS A 27 9.88 -8.48 31.10
N LYS A 28 8.69 -8.38 31.73
CA LYS A 28 7.74 -9.50 31.81
C LYS A 28 7.17 -9.89 30.44
N ALA A 29 7.02 -8.94 29.52
CA ALA A 29 6.59 -9.21 28.14
C ALA A 29 7.69 -9.88 27.31
N GLU A 30 8.94 -9.44 27.43
CA GLU A 30 10.10 -10.05 26.76
C GLU A 30 10.35 -11.49 27.23
N GLU A 31 10.30 -11.75 28.54
CA GLU A 31 10.43 -13.11 29.08
C GLU A 31 9.31 -14.05 28.61
N LYS A 32 8.08 -13.53 28.48
CA LYS A 32 6.94 -14.31 27.98
C LYS A 32 7.09 -14.65 26.49
N GLU A 33 7.59 -13.73 25.69
CA GLU A 33 7.87 -13.95 24.27
C GLU A 33 9.03 -14.91 24.06
N GLU A 34 10.10 -14.82 24.86
CA GLU A 34 11.20 -15.76 24.81
C GLU A 34 10.79 -17.18 25.25
N ARG A 35 9.91 -17.29 26.26
CA ARG A 35 9.31 -18.58 26.64
C ARG A 35 8.49 -19.17 25.48
N ARG A 36 7.65 -18.39 24.81
CA ARG A 36 6.89 -18.84 23.61
C ARG A 36 7.83 -19.30 22.49
N ARG A 37 8.93 -18.60 22.24
CA ARG A 37 9.94 -19.00 21.25
C ARG A 37 10.57 -20.35 21.59
N ARG A 38 10.92 -20.58 22.86
CA ARG A 38 11.48 -21.86 23.33
C ARG A 38 10.47 -23.01 23.24
N GLU A 39 9.21 -22.76 23.61
CA GLU A 39 8.12 -23.75 23.49
C GLU A 39 7.84 -24.13 22.02
N ASN A 40 7.83 -23.14 21.12
CA ASN A 40 7.67 -23.36 19.68
C ASN A 40 8.88 -24.10 19.07
N ALA A 41 10.10 -23.82 19.53
CA ALA A 41 11.29 -24.56 19.11
C ALA A 41 11.26 -26.02 19.61
N ALA A 42 10.74 -26.26 20.82
CA ALA A 42 10.62 -27.61 21.38
C ALA A 42 9.51 -28.47 20.72
N HIS A 43 8.50 -27.84 20.12
CA HIS A 43 7.41 -28.52 19.39
C HIS A 43 7.68 -28.70 17.89
N SER A 44 8.82 -28.22 17.38
CA SER A 44 9.24 -28.48 16.00
C SER A 44 9.84 -29.87 15.89
N THR A 45 9.12 -30.82 15.31
CA THR A 45 9.61 -32.17 14.99
C THR A 45 10.44 -32.23 13.69
N ALA A 46 11.06 -31.12 13.28
CA ALA A 46 11.93 -31.10 12.11
C ALA A 46 13.29 -31.76 12.44
N ARG A 47 13.67 -32.79 11.67
CA ARG A 47 14.95 -33.49 11.80
C ARG A 47 16.12 -32.55 11.43
N PRO A 48 17.28 -32.66 12.10
CA PRO A 48 18.40 -31.73 11.97
C PRO A 48 19.32 -32.02 10.76
N GLU A 49 18.76 -32.17 9.55
CA GLU A 49 19.57 -32.37 8.33
C GLU A 49 19.39 -31.33 7.22
N ASP A 50 18.50 -30.34 7.34
CA ASP A 50 18.32 -29.32 6.28
C ASP A 50 18.92 -27.95 6.64
N VAL A 51 20.13 -27.96 7.22
CA VAL A 51 20.98 -26.76 7.29
C VAL A 51 22.13 -26.95 6.32
N LEU A 52 22.01 -26.47 5.07
CA LEU A 52 23.16 -26.05 4.27
C LEU A 52 22.81 -24.95 3.27
N THR A 53 23.85 -24.16 3.05
CA THR A 53 24.01 -22.83 2.46
C THR A 53 24.01 -22.78 0.93
N GLU A 54 23.88 -21.55 0.43
CA GLU A 54 24.39 -20.98 -0.83
C GLU A 54 24.43 -21.85 -2.11
N GLY A 55 23.64 -21.43 -3.11
CA GLY A 55 23.97 -21.57 -4.54
C GLY A 55 24.07 -23.00 -5.06
N GLY A 56 22.94 -23.59 -5.47
CA GLY A 56 22.96 -24.83 -6.24
C GLY A 56 21.61 -25.13 -6.89
N ILE A 57 21.55 -25.05 -8.22
CA ILE A 57 20.43 -25.54 -9.03
C ILE A 57 20.41 -27.07 -8.95
N PRO A 58 19.29 -27.72 -8.56
CA PRO A 58 19.13 -29.14 -8.81
C PRO A 58 18.63 -29.36 -10.24
N LYS A 59 19.38 -30.18 -10.98
CA LYS A 59 19.02 -30.65 -12.32
C LYS A 59 17.69 -31.39 -12.31
N ARG A 60 16.87 -31.06 -13.30
CA ARG A 60 15.73 -31.83 -13.79
C ARG A 60 16.17 -33.27 -14.07
N THR A 61 15.61 -34.24 -13.35
CA THR A 61 15.56 -35.64 -13.80
C THR A 61 14.12 -35.97 -14.15
N GLU A 62 13.92 -36.19 -15.44
CA GLU A 62 12.72 -36.81 -15.99
C GLU A 62 12.48 -38.15 -15.30
N GLN A 63 11.32 -38.31 -14.66
CA GLN A 63 10.75 -39.63 -14.47
C GLN A 63 9.27 -39.61 -14.81
N ARG A 64 9.04 -39.99 -16.06
CA ARG A 64 7.80 -40.52 -16.61
C ARG A 64 7.30 -41.62 -15.67
N ARG A 65 6.19 -41.39 -14.98
CA ARG A 65 5.30 -42.46 -14.51
C ARG A 65 3.86 -42.05 -14.78
N SER A 66 3.29 -42.71 -15.78
CA SER A 66 1.88 -43.03 -15.85
C SER A 66 1.41 -43.57 -14.50
N HIS A 67 0.15 -43.37 -14.13
CA HIS A 67 -0.79 -44.41 -13.67
C HIS A 67 -2.10 -43.74 -13.24
N ASN A 68 -3.14 -44.05 -14.02
CA ASN A 68 -4.53 -44.31 -13.65
C ASN A 68 -5.22 -43.48 -12.56
N VAL A 69 -6.19 -42.70 -13.03
CA VAL A 69 -7.32 -42.15 -12.28
C VAL A 69 -8.26 -43.31 -11.88
N PRO A 70 -8.66 -43.42 -10.60
CA PRO A 70 -9.89 -44.13 -10.23
C PRO A 70 -11.06 -43.14 -10.20
N GLU A 71 -12.01 -43.41 -11.08
CA GLU A 71 -13.35 -42.86 -11.10
C GLU A 71 -14.12 -43.31 -9.85
N LEU A 72 -14.63 -42.37 -9.04
CA LEU A 72 -15.50 -42.66 -7.90
C LEU A 72 -16.71 -41.70 -7.87
N VAL A 73 -17.75 -42.19 -8.54
CA VAL A 73 -19.15 -42.30 -8.12
C VAL A 73 -19.77 -41.14 -7.32
N ASP A 74 -20.74 -40.52 -8.00
CA ASP A 74 -21.78 -39.62 -7.52
C ASP A 74 -22.63 -40.24 -6.40
N THR A 75 -22.66 -39.58 -5.24
CA THR A 75 -23.78 -39.71 -4.29
C THR A 75 -24.24 -38.34 -3.83
N ARG A 76 -25.17 -37.74 -4.58
CA ARG A 76 -26.09 -36.71 -4.09
C ARG A 76 -26.94 -37.25 -2.93
N LYS A 77 -26.90 -36.56 -1.78
CA LYS A 77 -28.08 -36.39 -0.91
C LYS A 77 -28.14 -34.95 -0.41
N GLU A 78 -29.35 -34.42 -0.51
CA GLU A 78 -29.78 -33.03 -0.40
C GLU A 78 -29.63 -32.48 1.02
N SER A 79 -29.27 -31.19 1.15
CA SER A 79 -29.63 -30.36 2.32
C SER A 79 -29.51 -28.86 2.00
N ALA A 80 -30.65 -28.16 2.14
CA ALA A 80 -30.84 -26.74 2.41
C ALA A 80 -30.24 -25.70 1.43
N THR A 81 -31.13 -25.13 0.63
CA THR A 81 -30.95 -23.92 -0.19
C THR A 81 -30.58 -22.69 0.67
N VAL A 82 -29.32 -22.26 0.61
CA VAL A 82 -28.93 -20.87 0.89
C VAL A 82 -28.91 -20.13 -0.45
N ARG A 83 -29.84 -19.19 -0.64
CA ARG A 83 -29.86 -18.32 -1.83
C ARG A 83 -28.63 -17.41 -1.78
N LYS A 84 -27.59 -17.73 -2.56
CA LYS A 84 -26.52 -16.78 -2.91
C LYS A 84 -27.15 -15.62 -3.66
N ALA A 85 -26.92 -14.40 -3.18
CA ALA A 85 -27.18 -13.19 -3.96
C ALA A 85 -26.35 -13.24 -5.27
N PRO A 86 -26.90 -12.79 -6.42
CA PRO A 86 -26.16 -12.81 -7.67
C PRO A 86 -24.97 -11.85 -7.57
N ALA A 87 -23.77 -12.36 -7.84
CA ALA A 87 -22.61 -11.52 -8.14
C ALA A 87 -22.96 -10.66 -9.36
N ALA A 88 -22.73 -9.35 -9.28
CA ALA A 88 -22.81 -8.49 -10.46
C ALA A 88 -21.90 -9.07 -11.54
N SER A 89 -22.49 -9.53 -12.65
CA SER A 89 -21.76 -10.17 -13.75
C SER A 89 -20.94 -9.11 -14.47
N TYR A 90 -19.63 -9.18 -14.34
CA TYR A 90 -18.73 -8.42 -15.20
C TYR A 90 -18.75 -9.01 -16.62
N PRO A 91 -18.64 -8.16 -17.66
CA PRO A 91 -18.66 -8.62 -19.03
C PRO A 91 -17.47 -9.54 -19.33
N THR A 92 -17.70 -10.55 -20.15
CA THR A 92 -16.68 -11.55 -20.52
C THR A 92 -15.66 -10.97 -21.50
N ILE A 93 -14.48 -11.59 -21.61
CA ILE A 93 -13.41 -11.16 -22.54
C ILE A 93 -13.90 -11.11 -24.00
N ASP A 94 -14.82 -12.00 -24.36
CA ASP A 94 -15.40 -12.03 -25.71
C ASP A 94 -16.39 -10.87 -25.93
N GLU A 95 -17.08 -10.41 -24.88
CA GLU A 95 -17.94 -9.21 -24.93
C GLU A 95 -17.11 -7.91 -25.03
N ILE A 96 -15.91 -7.89 -24.46
CA ILE A 96 -14.97 -6.75 -24.58
C ILE A 96 -14.34 -6.73 -25.98
N ARG A 97 -13.97 -7.90 -26.52
CA ARG A 97 -13.42 -8.03 -27.88
C ARG A 97 -14.43 -7.70 -28.98
N ALA A 98 -15.70 -8.03 -28.78
CA ALA A 98 -16.78 -7.71 -29.71
C ALA A 98 -17.05 -6.19 -29.85
N LYS A 99 -16.66 -5.38 -28.84
CA LYS A 99 -16.76 -3.91 -28.86
C LYS A 99 -15.52 -3.22 -29.42
N GLY A 100 -14.64 -3.96 -30.10
CA GLY A 100 -13.45 -3.44 -30.79
C GLY A 100 -13.76 -2.55 -32.00
N GLU A 101 -14.56 -1.50 -31.82
CA GLU A 101 -14.50 -0.33 -32.68
C GLU A 101 -13.42 0.59 -32.12
N LYS A 102 -12.51 1.01 -32.99
CA LYS A 102 -11.50 2.03 -32.70
C LYS A 102 -12.16 3.17 -31.93
N ILE A 103 -11.85 3.33 -30.65
CA ILE A 103 -12.27 4.50 -29.89
C ILE A 103 -11.51 5.69 -30.49
N ALA A 104 -12.10 6.28 -31.51
CA ALA A 104 -11.82 7.63 -31.92
C ALA A 104 -11.95 8.47 -30.65
N ARG A 105 -10.89 9.24 -30.32
CA ARG A 105 -10.91 10.16 -29.19
C ARG A 105 -12.16 11.03 -29.31
N GLN A 106 -13.20 10.71 -28.52
CA GLN A 106 -14.36 11.58 -28.40
C GLN A 106 -13.86 12.93 -27.91
N PRO A 107 -14.45 14.04 -28.36
CA PRO A 107 -14.09 15.36 -27.88
C PRO A 107 -14.25 15.36 -26.36
N LEU A 108 -13.21 15.82 -25.65
CA LEU A 108 -13.24 15.96 -24.20
C LEU A 108 -14.44 16.85 -23.83
N THR A 109 -15.54 16.24 -23.42
CA THR A 109 -16.52 16.91 -22.56
C THR A 109 -15.73 17.49 -21.38
N GLU A 110 -16.05 18.72 -20.97
CA GLU A 110 -15.38 19.35 -19.83
C GLU A 110 -15.23 18.35 -18.67
N PRO A 111 -14.06 18.33 -18.00
CA PRO A 111 -13.81 17.33 -16.99
C PRO A 111 -14.88 17.43 -15.90
N VAL A 112 -15.71 16.38 -15.79
CA VAL A 112 -16.67 16.24 -14.71
C VAL A 112 -15.89 16.31 -13.40
N PHE A 113 -16.26 17.23 -12.53
CA PHE A 113 -15.61 17.41 -11.24
C PHE A 113 -15.63 16.09 -10.45
N ASP A 114 -14.44 15.62 -10.06
CA ASP A 114 -14.26 14.46 -9.20
C ASP A 114 -13.86 14.94 -7.79
N PRO A 115 -14.78 14.90 -6.81
CA PRO A 115 -14.48 15.34 -5.46
C PRO A 115 -13.45 14.43 -4.77
N TYR A 116 -13.45 13.13 -5.06
CA TYR A 116 -12.46 12.22 -4.48
C TYR A 116 -11.06 12.50 -5.02
N LEU A 117 -10.91 12.77 -6.31
CA LEU A 117 -9.62 13.18 -6.87
C LEU A 117 -9.07 14.43 -6.16
N SER A 118 -9.95 15.40 -5.94
CA SER A 118 -9.59 16.66 -5.29
C SER A 118 -9.16 16.42 -3.84
N LEU A 119 -9.91 15.61 -3.09
CA LEU A 119 -9.57 15.24 -1.71
C LEU A 119 -8.27 14.44 -1.63
N ILE A 120 -8.07 13.43 -2.49
CA ILE A 120 -6.82 12.66 -2.53
C ILE A 120 -5.63 13.59 -2.80
N SER A 121 -5.77 14.57 -3.69
CA SER A 121 -4.68 15.53 -3.97
C SER A 121 -4.40 16.48 -2.81
N LEU A 122 -5.40 16.84 -2.01
CA LEU A 122 -5.28 17.74 -0.87
C LEU A 122 -4.73 17.04 0.38
N PHE A 123 -5.17 15.79 0.59
CA PHE A 123 -4.96 15.01 1.82
C PHE A 123 -4.12 13.74 1.60
N ASP A 124 -3.28 13.72 0.58
CA ASP A 124 -2.37 12.61 0.21
C ASP A 124 -1.44 12.16 1.36
N HIS A 125 -1.37 12.99 2.42
CA HIS A 125 -0.72 12.71 3.68
C HIS A 125 -1.67 12.94 4.84
N VAL A 126 -2.44 11.92 5.21
CA VAL A 126 -3.02 11.89 6.56
C VAL A 126 -1.85 11.94 7.55
N SER A 127 -1.88 12.88 8.48
CA SER A 127 -0.79 13.00 9.45
C SER A 127 -0.64 11.69 10.23
N ARG A 128 0.60 11.21 10.38
CA ARG A 128 0.91 10.01 11.19
C ARG A 128 0.49 10.16 12.66
N GLU A 129 0.20 11.39 13.07
CA GLU A 129 -0.35 11.73 14.38
C GLU A 129 -1.84 11.37 14.45
N LEU A 130 -2.66 11.78 13.47
CA LEU A 130 -4.07 11.42 13.42
C LEU A 130 -4.28 9.90 13.30
N GLU A 131 -3.48 9.24 12.45
CA GLU A 131 -3.52 7.79 12.28
C GLU A 131 -3.27 7.06 13.61
N ARG A 132 -2.31 7.54 14.40
CA ARG A 132 -1.99 7.00 15.72
C ARG A 132 -3.12 7.20 16.71
N ASP A 133 -3.70 8.40 16.78
CA ASP A 133 -4.77 8.72 17.72
C ASP A 133 -6.05 7.92 17.44
N LEU A 134 -6.34 7.61 16.18
CA LEU A 134 -7.50 6.81 15.79
C LEU A 134 -7.32 5.31 16.09
N ILE A 135 -6.10 4.78 15.92
CA ILE A 135 -5.74 3.41 16.33
C ILE A 135 -5.88 3.24 17.86
N LEU A 136 -5.63 4.29 18.63
CA LEU A 136 -5.71 4.28 20.10
C LEU A 136 -7.15 4.30 20.66
N SER A 137 -8.18 4.42 19.81
CA SER A 137 -9.59 4.28 20.20
C SER A 137 -10.25 3.05 19.55
N PRO A 138 -9.80 1.82 19.89
CA PRO A 138 -10.05 0.60 19.11
C PRO A 138 -11.51 0.13 19.15
N ASN A 139 -12.43 0.85 19.78
CA ASN A 139 -13.84 0.53 19.79
C ASN A 139 -14.71 1.68 19.29
N ASN A 140 -14.15 2.83 18.92
CA ASN A 140 -14.94 3.96 18.42
C ASN A 140 -14.91 4.01 16.90
N CYS A 141 -16.04 4.40 16.33
CA CYS A 141 -16.17 4.66 14.91
C CYS A 141 -15.30 5.85 14.53
N VAL A 142 -14.43 5.68 13.55
CA VAL A 142 -13.54 6.73 13.05
C VAL A 142 -14.32 7.99 12.68
N LEU A 143 -15.43 7.84 11.94
CA LEU A 143 -16.19 8.96 11.38
C LEU A 143 -17.01 9.71 12.44
N CYS A 144 -17.80 9.00 13.25
CA CYS A 144 -18.71 9.64 14.20
C CYS A 144 -18.19 9.70 15.64
N ARG A 145 -17.03 9.08 15.94
CA ARG A 145 -16.39 8.95 17.26
C ARG A 145 -17.20 8.20 18.33
N LYS A 146 -18.40 7.72 18.01
CA LYS A 146 -19.23 6.92 18.93
C LYS A 146 -18.75 5.47 19.00
N PRO A 147 -19.03 4.75 20.10
CA PRO A 147 -18.72 3.33 20.22
C PRO A 147 -19.31 2.50 19.07
N THR A 148 -18.56 1.51 18.65
CA THR A 148 -18.95 0.44 17.74
C THR A 148 -19.20 -0.82 18.56
N VAL A 149 -20.20 -1.58 18.14
CA VAL A 149 -20.50 -2.89 18.70
C VAL A 149 -19.99 -3.96 17.72
N PRO A 150 -19.43 -5.09 18.20
CA PRO A 150 -18.96 -6.19 17.35
C PRO A 150 -20.07 -6.98 16.63
N ASP A 151 -20.95 -6.29 15.92
CA ASP A 151 -22.03 -6.87 15.11
C ASP A 151 -21.90 -6.49 13.63
N ASP A 152 -22.92 -6.85 12.83
CA ASP A 152 -22.97 -6.60 11.38
C ASP A 152 -22.99 -5.11 10.99
N SER A 153 -23.20 -4.20 11.96
CA SER A 153 -23.12 -2.76 11.73
C SER A 153 -21.70 -2.22 11.72
N ARG A 154 -20.72 -3.00 12.22
CA ARG A 154 -19.32 -2.60 12.33
C ARG A 154 -18.47 -3.19 11.20
N VAL A 155 -17.75 -2.32 10.51
CA VAL A 155 -16.68 -2.70 9.59
C VAL A 155 -15.34 -2.53 10.30
N THR A 156 -14.49 -3.55 10.21
CA THR A 156 -13.10 -3.47 10.67
C THR A 156 -12.20 -3.17 9.47
N LEU A 157 -11.43 -2.09 9.59
CA LEU A 157 -10.47 -1.65 8.60
C LEU A 157 -9.20 -2.51 8.65
N THR A 158 -8.39 -2.51 7.60
CA THR A 158 -7.18 -3.35 7.52
C THR A 158 -6.09 -2.97 8.54
N ASN A 159 -6.15 -1.76 9.11
CA ASN A 159 -5.30 -1.32 10.22
C ASN A 159 -5.90 -1.60 11.62
N GLY A 160 -7.06 -2.25 11.69
CA GLY A 160 -7.74 -2.59 12.94
C GLY A 160 -8.70 -1.52 13.49
N ALA A 161 -8.78 -0.33 12.89
CA ALA A 161 -9.77 0.67 13.26
C ALA A 161 -11.19 0.23 12.83
N HIS A 162 -12.22 0.91 13.34
CA HIS A 162 -13.61 0.56 13.07
C HIS A 162 -14.46 1.71 12.57
N VAL A 163 -15.48 1.37 11.79
CA VAL A 163 -16.46 2.33 11.29
C VAL A 163 -17.84 1.68 11.26
N HIS A 164 -18.90 2.45 11.56
CA HIS A 164 -20.26 1.99 11.31
C HIS A 164 -20.52 1.96 9.81
N LYS A 165 -21.14 0.89 9.31
CA LYS A 165 -21.55 0.76 7.91
C LYS A 165 -22.40 1.95 7.45
N THR A 166 -23.34 2.39 8.28
CA THR A 166 -24.19 3.57 8.02
C THR A 166 -23.41 4.88 7.98
N CYS A 167 -22.36 5.02 8.80
CA CYS A 167 -21.48 6.20 8.74
C CYS A 167 -20.68 6.22 7.44
N TYR A 168 -20.19 5.07 6.96
CA TYR A 168 -19.51 4.99 5.67
C TYR A 168 -20.45 5.31 4.50
N GLU A 169 -21.69 4.78 4.51
CA GLU A 169 -22.69 5.10 3.48
C GLU A 169 -23.04 6.60 3.46
N ALA A 170 -23.24 7.21 4.63
CA ALA A 170 -23.49 8.64 4.75
C ALA A 170 -22.30 9.49 4.26
N MET A 171 -21.07 9.05 4.58
CA MET A 171 -19.83 9.65 4.09
C MET A 171 -19.76 9.63 2.57
N CYS A 172 -19.92 8.46 1.93
CA CYS A 172 -19.85 8.34 0.47
C CYS A 172 -20.87 9.25 -0.20
N LYS A 173 -22.11 9.31 0.33
CA LYS A 173 -23.14 10.23 -0.17
C LYS A 173 -22.72 11.69 -0.05
N LYS A 174 -22.14 12.09 1.08
CA LYS A 174 -21.65 13.46 1.29
C LYS A 174 -20.53 13.80 0.32
N VAL A 175 -19.50 12.96 0.19
CA VAL A 175 -18.34 13.25 -0.68
C VAL A 175 -18.76 13.37 -2.14
N ARG A 176 -19.58 12.44 -2.65
CA ARG A 176 -20.08 12.49 -4.03
C ARG A 176 -20.94 13.73 -4.33
N SER A 177 -21.51 14.37 -3.30
CA SER A 177 -22.33 15.58 -3.44
C SER A 177 -21.54 16.89 -3.33
N LEU A 178 -20.25 16.82 -3.00
CA LEU A 178 -19.42 18.02 -2.85
C LEU A 178 -19.28 18.75 -4.19
N THR A 179 -19.24 20.08 -4.10
CA THR A 179 -18.98 20.99 -5.21
C THR A 179 -17.56 21.56 -5.12
N PRO A 180 -17.00 22.11 -6.21
CA PRO A 180 -15.67 22.73 -6.17
C PRO A 180 -15.52 23.80 -5.09
N ASN A 181 -16.56 24.60 -4.85
CA ASN A 181 -16.55 25.68 -3.85
C ASN A 181 -16.59 25.17 -2.39
N GLU A 182 -17.00 23.92 -2.17
CA GLU A 182 -16.93 23.28 -0.85
C GLU A 182 -15.55 22.66 -0.58
N ILE A 183 -14.73 22.48 -1.61
CA ILE A 183 -13.37 21.91 -1.50
C ILE A 183 -12.29 23.00 -1.62
N PHE A 184 -12.52 24.02 -2.44
CA PHE A 184 -11.62 25.14 -2.69
C PHE A 184 -12.37 26.46 -2.48
N PRO A 185 -11.75 27.57 -2.02
CA PRO A 185 -10.33 27.77 -1.74
C PRO A 185 -9.93 27.62 -0.26
N ASP A 186 -10.89 27.60 0.68
CA ASP A 186 -10.63 27.50 2.11
C ASP A 186 -11.52 26.42 2.72
N VAL A 187 -11.01 25.17 2.77
CA VAL A 187 -11.62 24.12 3.58
C VAL A 187 -11.66 24.64 5.01
N LYS A 188 -12.85 24.70 5.62
CA LYS A 188 -12.93 25.09 7.02
C LYS A 188 -12.19 24.07 7.87
N ALA A 189 -11.52 24.52 8.94
CA ALA A 189 -10.78 23.62 9.83
C ALA A 189 -11.65 22.47 10.39
N GLU A 190 -12.95 22.71 10.58
CA GLU A 190 -13.93 21.70 11.00
C GLU A 190 -14.18 20.61 9.94
N ASP A 191 -14.10 20.97 8.65
CA ASP A 191 -14.23 20.06 7.51
C ASP A 191 -12.91 19.33 7.23
N GLU A 192 -11.75 19.94 7.51
CA GLU A 192 -10.42 19.36 7.33
C GLU A 192 -10.27 18.06 8.14
N ALA A 193 -10.55 18.11 9.45
CA ALA A 193 -10.50 16.93 10.32
C ALA A 193 -11.54 15.87 9.95
N LEU A 194 -12.64 16.24 9.29
CA LEU A 194 -13.58 15.28 8.73
C LEU A 194 -12.98 14.62 7.48
N PHE A 195 -12.45 15.39 6.54
CA PHE A 195 -11.86 14.87 5.30
C PHE A 195 -10.66 13.97 5.55
N GLU A 196 -9.79 14.30 6.50
CA GLU A 196 -8.69 13.40 6.89
C GLU A 196 -9.20 12.04 7.37
N ARG A 197 -10.28 12.02 8.17
CA ARG A 197 -10.90 10.78 8.62
C ARG A 197 -11.55 10.01 7.48
N ILE A 198 -12.17 10.71 6.53
CA ILE A 198 -12.73 10.10 5.31
C ILE A 198 -11.62 9.42 4.50
N MET A 199 -10.50 10.12 4.28
CA MET A 199 -9.35 9.55 3.56
C MET A 199 -8.78 8.34 4.29
N MET A 200 -8.63 8.40 5.61
CA MET A 200 -8.16 7.25 6.39
C MET A 200 -9.10 6.04 6.29
N VAL A 201 -10.42 6.25 6.28
CA VAL A 201 -11.39 5.15 6.10
C VAL A 201 -11.21 4.50 4.72
N ASN A 202 -11.06 5.29 3.66
CA ASN A 202 -10.84 4.75 2.31
C ASN A 202 -9.47 4.06 2.18
N ASP A 203 -8.43 4.64 2.77
CA ASP A 203 -7.07 4.11 2.79
C ASP A 203 -7.02 2.72 3.42
N TYR A 204 -7.83 2.44 4.44
CA TYR A 204 -7.82 1.15 5.14
C TYR A 204 -9.11 0.34 4.93
N TRP A 205 -9.93 0.70 3.94
CA TRP A 205 -11.12 -0.06 3.61
C TRP A 205 -10.75 -1.52 3.26
N PRO A 206 -11.46 -2.54 3.79
CA PRO A 206 -11.06 -3.94 3.64
C PRO A 206 -11.18 -4.50 2.21
N THR A 207 -11.81 -3.75 1.32
CA THR A 207 -11.96 -4.05 -0.11
C THR A 207 -11.63 -2.80 -0.92
N TYR A 208 -12.06 -2.73 -2.18
CA TYR A 208 -12.02 -1.47 -2.92
C TYR A 208 -12.95 -0.43 -2.27
N PRO A 209 -12.42 0.75 -1.90
CA PRO A 209 -13.17 1.86 -1.33
C PRO A 209 -13.99 2.58 -2.40
N ASP A 210 -14.82 3.53 -1.97
CA ASP A 210 -15.66 4.32 -2.88
C ASP A 210 -14.87 5.17 -3.88
N ASP A 211 -13.64 5.54 -3.51
CA ASP A 211 -12.72 6.35 -4.32
C ASP A 211 -11.75 5.51 -5.16
N TRP A 212 -11.99 4.20 -5.29
CA TRP A 212 -11.09 3.28 -5.98
C TRP A 212 -10.79 3.70 -7.42
N GLU A 213 -11.79 4.15 -8.17
CA GLU A 213 -11.57 4.60 -9.56
C GLU A 213 -10.70 5.86 -9.63
N SER A 214 -10.84 6.78 -8.67
CA SER A 214 -9.98 7.97 -8.57
C SER A 214 -8.54 7.56 -8.26
N ARG A 215 -8.32 6.64 -7.31
CA ARG A 215 -6.97 6.09 -7.01
C ARG A 215 -6.38 5.35 -8.20
N ARG A 216 -7.18 4.51 -8.85
CA ARG A 216 -6.78 3.75 -10.04
C ARG A 216 -6.31 4.69 -11.15
N ARG A 217 -7.07 5.74 -11.41
CA ARG A 217 -6.71 6.76 -12.40
C ARG A 217 -5.40 7.47 -12.06
N ILE A 218 -5.21 7.89 -10.81
CA ILE A 218 -3.94 8.53 -10.36
C ILE A 218 -2.74 7.61 -10.61
N ILE A 219 -2.86 6.31 -10.31
CA ILE A 219 -1.77 5.35 -10.50
C ILE A 219 -1.46 5.13 -11.98
N LEU A 220 -2.48 4.97 -12.83
CA LEU A 220 -2.30 4.81 -14.27
C LEU A 220 -1.65 6.05 -14.92
N GLU A 221 -2.14 7.25 -14.57
CA GLU A 221 -1.57 8.52 -15.04
C GLU A 221 -0.13 8.71 -14.53
N SER A 222 0.14 8.34 -13.29
CA SER A 222 1.48 8.43 -12.68
C SER A 222 2.48 7.47 -13.31
N ALA A 223 2.00 6.31 -13.77
CA ALA A 223 2.74 5.30 -14.50
C ALA A 223 2.83 5.59 -16.01
N ASP A 224 2.29 6.71 -16.50
CA ASP A 224 2.24 7.07 -17.93
C ASP A 224 1.58 5.99 -18.81
N HIS A 225 0.65 5.21 -18.24
CA HIS A 225 0.06 4.05 -18.89
C HIS A 225 1.11 3.03 -19.38
N GLU A 226 2.20 2.87 -18.64
CA GLU A 226 3.19 1.81 -18.80
C GLU A 226 3.13 0.86 -17.59
N CYS A 227 3.44 -0.42 -17.80
CA CYS A 227 3.64 -1.37 -16.71
C CYS A 227 4.87 -0.94 -15.88
N GLU A 228 4.70 -0.72 -14.58
CA GLU A 228 5.80 -0.29 -13.69
C GLU A 228 6.82 -1.41 -13.41
N SER A 229 6.48 -2.65 -13.78
CA SER A 229 7.39 -3.79 -13.81
C SER A 229 8.09 -3.89 -15.17
N CYS A 230 7.45 -4.31 -16.27
CA CYS A 230 8.21 -4.53 -17.52
C CYS A 230 8.50 -3.27 -18.34
N GLY A 231 7.78 -2.17 -18.12
CA GLY A 231 7.86 -0.94 -18.92
C GLY A 231 7.14 -1.02 -20.28
N GLU A 232 6.34 -2.07 -20.52
CA GLU A 232 5.52 -2.15 -21.73
C GLU A 232 4.26 -1.29 -21.61
N ASP A 233 3.88 -0.65 -22.72
CA ASP A 233 2.62 0.05 -22.95
C ASP A 233 1.69 -0.79 -23.86
N GLY A 234 0.46 -0.31 -24.07
CA GLY A 234 -0.48 -0.90 -25.04
C GLY A 234 -1.14 -2.23 -24.65
N LYS A 235 -0.74 -2.84 -23.53
CA LYS A 235 -1.44 -3.98 -22.92
C LYS A 235 -2.51 -3.50 -21.92
N PRO A 236 -3.53 -4.31 -21.60
CA PRO A 236 -4.42 -4.04 -20.47
C PRO A 236 -3.61 -3.86 -19.18
N LEU A 237 -3.85 -2.75 -18.49
CA LEU A 237 -3.18 -2.40 -17.24
C LEU A 237 -4.11 -2.55 -16.04
N HIS A 238 -3.55 -3.11 -14.98
CA HIS A 238 -4.19 -3.36 -13.71
C HIS A 238 -3.46 -2.62 -12.59
N VAL A 239 -4.21 -2.15 -11.60
CA VAL A 239 -3.64 -1.59 -10.38
C VAL A 239 -3.66 -2.68 -9.33
N HIS A 240 -2.48 -2.99 -8.80
CA HIS A 240 -2.24 -4.08 -7.86
C HIS A 240 -1.81 -3.51 -6.51
N HIS A 241 -2.20 -4.16 -5.42
CA HIS A 241 -1.73 -3.85 -4.07
C HIS A 241 -0.39 -4.53 -3.81
N ILE A 242 0.69 -3.77 -3.57
CA ILE A 242 2.03 -4.31 -3.29
C ILE A 242 1.98 -5.22 -2.06
N LYS A 243 1.42 -4.72 -0.96
CA LYS A 243 1.00 -5.52 0.19
C LYS A 243 -0.50 -5.79 0.07
N GLU A 244 -0.89 -7.05 -0.03
CA GLU A 244 -2.30 -7.46 -0.11
C GLU A 244 -3.12 -6.96 1.09
N LEU A 245 -4.39 -6.59 0.86
CA LEU A 245 -5.33 -6.16 1.91
C LEU A 245 -5.52 -7.24 3.00
N SER A 246 -5.55 -8.52 2.60
CA SER A 246 -5.63 -9.70 3.48
C SER A 246 -4.46 -9.79 4.48
N ALA A 247 -3.29 -9.25 4.12
CA ALA A 247 -2.10 -9.20 4.95
C ALA A 247 -1.97 -7.87 5.72
N GLY A 248 -3.02 -7.06 5.77
CA GLY A 248 -3.00 -5.72 6.38
C GLY A 248 -2.33 -4.68 5.50
N GLY A 249 -2.45 -4.80 4.17
CA GLY A 249 -2.17 -3.72 3.22
C GLY A 249 -3.24 -2.63 3.23
N SER A 250 -2.94 -1.51 2.59
CA SER A 250 -3.84 -0.35 2.47
C SER A 250 -4.14 -0.03 1.01
N ASN A 251 -5.19 0.74 0.74
CA ASN A 251 -5.49 1.33 -0.57
C ASN A 251 -4.70 2.61 -0.84
N ARG A 252 -3.73 2.97 0.02
CA ARG A 252 -2.89 4.17 -0.16
C ARG A 252 -2.10 4.08 -1.46
N LEU A 253 -1.90 5.21 -2.13
CA LEU A 253 -1.21 5.26 -3.43
C LEU A 253 0.20 4.66 -3.39
N ASP A 254 0.89 4.74 -2.26
CA ASP A 254 2.21 4.15 -2.06
C ASP A 254 2.21 2.62 -1.92
N ASN A 255 1.05 2.00 -1.68
CA ASN A 255 0.83 0.56 -1.70
C ASN A 255 0.25 0.07 -3.04
N LEU A 256 0.11 0.93 -4.04
CA LEU A 256 -0.45 0.59 -5.35
C LEU A 256 0.61 0.64 -6.45
N ILE A 257 0.47 -0.26 -7.43
CA ILE A 257 1.37 -0.36 -8.58
C ILE A 257 0.63 -0.71 -9.87
N CYS A 258 0.98 -0.07 -10.97
CA CYS A 258 0.44 -0.35 -12.30
C CYS A 258 1.20 -1.52 -12.95
N LEU A 259 0.51 -2.59 -13.33
CA LEU A 259 1.09 -3.76 -13.97
C LEU A 259 0.30 -4.16 -15.22
N CYS A 260 0.99 -4.66 -16.25
CA CYS A 260 0.31 -5.39 -17.33
C CYS A 260 -0.21 -6.74 -16.82
N GLU A 261 -1.15 -7.33 -17.54
CA GLU A 261 -1.76 -8.63 -17.21
C GLU A 261 -0.71 -9.73 -16.94
N ASP A 262 0.32 -9.85 -17.78
CA ASP A 262 1.38 -10.85 -17.60
C ASP A 262 2.12 -10.68 -16.26
N CYS A 263 2.62 -9.47 -16.00
CA CYS A 263 3.31 -9.16 -14.74
C CYS A 263 2.39 -9.30 -13.53
N HIS A 264 1.11 -8.92 -13.67
CA HIS A 264 0.12 -9.06 -12.62
C HIS A 264 -0.09 -10.52 -12.23
N ASN A 265 -0.21 -11.41 -13.22
CA ASN A 265 -0.36 -12.84 -13.01
C ASN A 265 0.90 -13.47 -12.41
N GLU A 266 2.10 -13.03 -12.81
CA GLU A 266 3.35 -13.47 -12.22
C GLU A 266 3.43 -13.17 -10.71
N VAL A 267 2.93 -12.02 -10.26
CA VAL A 267 2.87 -11.68 -8.83
C VAL A 267 1.95 -12.64 -8.07
N HIS A 268 0.73 -12.88 -8.57
CA HIS A 268 -0.21 -13.80 -7.93
C HIS A 268 0.30 -15.25 -7.89
N ASN A 269 1.08 -15.65 -8.89
CA ASN A 269 1.70 -16.98 -8.96
C ASN A 269 2.98 -17.10 -8.12
N GLY A 270 3.40 -16.05 -7.41
CA GLY A 270 4.63 -16.03 -6.61
C GLY A 270 5.92 -16.10 -7.44
N LEU A 271 5.84 -15.84 -8.75
CA LEU A 271 6.97 -15.84 -9.69
C LEU A 271 7.74 -14.51 -9.66
N LEU A 272 7.04 -13.42 -9.33
CA LEU A 272 7.65 -12.20 -8.82
C LEU A 272 7.55 -12.25 -7.29
N ALA A 273 8.62 -11.89 -6.58
CA ALA A 273 8.57 -11.80 -5.13
C ALA A 273 7.36 -10.95 -4.70
N LYS A 274 6.69 -11.31 -3.59
CA LYS A 274 5.62 -10.49 -2.98
C LYS A 274 6.08 -9.05 -2.70
N ASP A 275 7.39 -8.86 -2.61
CA ASP A 275 8.04 -7.57 -2.82
C ASP A 275 8.22 -7.37 -4.33
N ILE A 276 7.20 -6.83 -5.00
CA ILE A 276 7.23 -6.62 -6.45
C ILE A 276 8.54 -5.94 -6.80
N ASP A 277 9.33 -6.59 -7.64
CA ASP A 277 10.61 -6.07 -8.06
C ASP A 277 10.35 -4.88 -8.98
N ILE A 278 10.17 -3.71 -8.38
CA ILE A 278 10.00 -2.42 -9.03
C ILE A 278 11.29 -2.04 -9.81
N ARG A 279 12.13 -2.99 -10.23
CA ARG A 279 13.46 -2.78 -10.82
C ARG A 279 13.51 -3.03 -12.32
N LYS A 280 12.46 -3.60 -12.90
CA LYS A 280 12.40 -3.79 -14.36
C LYS A 280 12.00 -2.44 -15.01
N GLY A 281 12.82 -1.97 -15.94
CA GLY A 281 12.70 -0.66 -16.61
C GLY A 281 14.07 -0.09 -16.97
N LYS A 282 14.21 0.55 -18.15
CA LYS A 282 15.51 0.94 -18.74
C LYS A 282 16.43 1.78 -17.83
N ASN A 283 15.85 2.61 -16.97
CA ASN A 283 16.59 3.42 -16.01
C ASN A 283 16.78 2.72 -14.65
N ARG A 284 15.87 1.80 -14.30
CA ARG A 284 15.90 1.10 -13.01
C ARG A 284 17.10 0.16 -12.92
N THR A 285 17.42 -0.58 -13.97
CA THR A 285 18.63 -1.43 -14.00
C THR A 285 19.93 -0.64 -13.75
N LYS A 286 20.01 0.61 -14.21
CA LYS A 286 21.15 1.51 -13.93
C LYS A 286 21.14 2.04 -12.50
N ILE A 287 19.96 2.34 -11.96
CA ILE A 287 19.81 2.74 -10.55
C ILE A 287 20.19 1.56 -9.63
N ASP A 288 19.81 0.34 -9.98
CA ASP A 288 20.17 -0.87 -9.24
C ASP A 288 21.68 -1.11 -9.26
N ASP A 289 22.31 -1.04 -10.44
CA ASP A 289 23.77 -1.12 -10.57
C ASP A 289 24.45 -0.08 -9.69
N ALA A 290 23.91 1.14 -9.67
CA ALA A 290 24.45 2.23 -8.87
C ALA A 290 24.28 2.01 -7.37
N ILE A 291 23.10 1.59 -6.90
CA ILE A 291 22.86 1.31 -5.47
C ILE A 291 23.73 0.14 -5.01
N ASN A 292 23.74 -0.96 -5.76
CA ASN A 292 24.44 -2.18 -5.37
C ASN A 292 25.97 -2.02 -5.36
N ARG A 293 26.50 -1.13 -6.21
CA ARG A 293 27.95 -0.86 -6.31
C ARG A 293 28.38 0.44 -5.64
N ASP A 294 27.48 1.09 -4.90
CA ASP A 294 27.71 2.38 -4.25
C ASP A 294 28.21 3.49 -5.21
N ARG A 295 27.71 3.50 -6.45
CA ARG A 295 28.11 4.43 -7.51
C ARG A 295 27.14 5.61 -7.63
N ASN A 296 27.64 6.71 -8.19
CA ASN A 296 26.80 7.86 -8.51
C ASN A 296 26.07 7.64 -9.85
N ILE A 297 24.95 8.33 -10.04
CA ILE A 297 24.26 8.42 -11.33
C ILE A 297 24.29 9.86 -11.84
N GLU A 298 24.55 10.02 -13.14
CA GLU A 298 24.34 11.26 -13.87
C GLU A 298 23.10 11.13 -14.75
N PHE A 299 22.22 12.14 -14.74
CA PHE A 299 21.00 12.14 -15.56
C PHE A 299 20.52 13.57 -15.86
N THR A 300 19.69 13.69 -16.89
CA THR A 300 18.91 14.89 -17.18
C THR A 300 17.53 14.75 -16.53
N TYR A 301 17.08 15.75 -15.77
CA TYR A 301 15.81 15.76 -15.06
C TYR A 301 14.90 16.90 -15.55
N LYS A 302 13.65 16.55 -15.88
CA LYS A 302 12.59 17.51 -16.25
C LYS A 302 11.80 17.94 -15.01
N ASP A 303 11.75 19.24 -14.71
CA ASP A 303 10.93 19.77 -13.62
C ASP A 303 9.44 19.94 -14.03
N THR A 304 8.60 20.40 -13.10
CA THR A 304 7.16 20.62 -13.33
C THR A 304 6.88 21.78 -14.30
N LYS A 305 7.80 22.73 -14.45
CA LYS A 305 7.71 23.85 -15.40
C LYS A 305 8.23 23.45 -16.79
N GLY A 306 8.70 22.22 -16.95
CA GLY A 306 9.25 21.70 -18.21
C GLY A 306 10.73 22.01 -18.42
N ASN A 307 11.43 22.62 -17.45
CA ASN A 307 12.85 22.90 -17.57
C ASN A 307 13.68 21.64 -17.35
N TYR A 308 14.78 21.54 -18.08
CA TYR A 308 15.72 20.43 -17.97
C TYR A 308 16.97 20.83 -17.20
N THR A 309 17.41 19.95 -16.31
CA THR A 309 18.63 20.16 -15.53
C THR A 309 19.47 18.89 -15.53
N ARG A 310 20.80 19.01 -15.66
CA ARG A 310 21.70 17.88 -15.44
C ARG A 310 21.92 17.72 -13.94
N ARG A 311 21.85 16.48 -13.44
CA ARG A 311 22.01 16.12 -12.03
C ARG A 311 23.04 15.01 -11.92
N THR A 312 23.87 15.12 -10.88
CA THR A 312 24.64 14.01 -10.34
C THR A 312 24.07 13.70 -8.97
N ALA A 313 23.75 12.44 -8.70
CA ALA A 313 23.18 12.04 -7.42
C ALA A 313 23.70 10.67 -6.98
N LYS A 314 23.79 10.46 -5.66
CA LYS A 314 24.03 9.15 -5.07
C LYS A 314 22.68 8.50 -4.76
N PRO A 315 22.23 7.47 -5.51
CA PRO A 315 20.95 6.83 -5.26
C PRO A 315 21.01 6.04 -3.96
N LEU A 316 19.93 6.10 -3.16
CA LEU A 316 19.86 5.46 -1.85
C LEU A 316 18.86 4.29 -1.85
N ARG A 317 17.61 4.56 -2.27
CA ARG A 317 16.54 3.55 -2.32
C ARG A 317 15.41 3.98 -3.25
N TYR A 318 14.65 3.00 -3.75
CA TYR A 318 13.37 3.26 -4.39
C TYR A 318 12.34 3.75 -3.38
N VAL A 319 11.49 4.66 -3.82
CA VAL A 319 10.34 5.18 -3.07
C VAL A 319 9.18 5.41 -4.05
N LYS A 320 7.95 5.40 -3.54
CA LYS A 320 6.80 5.99 -4.24
C LYS A 320 6.67 7.45 -3.79
N THR A 321 6.38 8.35 -4.72
CA THR A 321 5.96 9.71 -4.34
C THR A 321 4.62 9.64 -3.61
N PRO A 322 4.22 10.71 -2.90
CA PRO A 322 2.86 10.86 -2.37
C PRO A 322 1.80 10.46 -3.41
N HIS A 323 1.90 11.05 -4.60
CA HIS A 323 0.98 10.82 -5.72
C HIS A 323 1.16 9.47 -6.45
N GLY A 324 1.84 8.49 -5.85
CA GLY A 324 1.98 7.14 -6.39
C GLY A 324 2.95 6.95 -7.56
N ALA A 325 3.68 7.98 -7.99
CA ALA A 325 4.71 7.85 -9.02
C ALA A 325 5.96 7.14 -8.50
N ALA A 326 6.53 6.26 -9.31
CA ALA A 326 7.82 5.64 -8.99
C ALA A 326 8.97 6.65 -8.97
N ALA A 327 9.76 6.62 -7.90
CA ALA A 327 10.86 7.55 -7.68
C ALA A 327 12.06 6.87 -7.01
N VAL A 328 13.19 7.58 -7.03
CA VAL A 328 14.40 7.22 -6.28
C VAL A 328 14.72 8.34 -5.30
N ARG A 329 14.96 7.98 -4.04
CA ARG A 329 15.55 8.91 -3.06
C ARG A 329 17.06 8.87 -3.22
N ALA A 330 17.68 10.04 -3.37
CA ALA A 330 19.10 10.17 -3.69
C ALA A 330 19.69 11.45 -3.07
N PHE A 331 20.97 11.42 -2.71
CA PHE A 331 21.70 12.63 -2.34
C PHE A 331 22.07 13.41 -3.60
N CYS A 332 21.54 14.62 -3.76
CA CYS A 332 21.72 15.46 -4.94
C CYS A 332 22.93 16.39 -4.75
N TYR A 333 24.03 16.15 -5.45
CA TYR A 333 25.24 16.98 -5.31
C TYR A 333 25.07 18.42 -5.79
N LEU A 334 24.12 18.68 -6.70
CA LEU A 334 23.84 20.04 -7.18
C LEU A 334 23.04 20.88 -6.17
N ARG A 335 22.34 20.26 -5.22
CA ARG A 335 21.59 20.95 -4.16
C ARG A 335 22.16 20.71 -2.77
N ASN A 336 23.11 19.79 -2.66
CA ASN A 336 23.77 19.36 -1.43
C ASN A 336 22.78 18.87 -0.36
N GLU A 337 21.78 18.08 -0.77
CA GLU A 337 20.73 17.56 0.11
C GLU A 337 20.12 16.26 -0.45
N GLU A 338 19.43 15.48 0.38
CA GLU A 338 18.62 14.36 -0.07
C GLU A 338 17.35 14.85 -0.78
N ARG A 339 17.08 14.30 -1.97
CA ARG A 339 15.88 14.62 -2.76
C ARG A 339 15.28 13.37 -3.36
N THR A 340 14.00 13.46 -3.69
CA THR A 340 13.26 12.43 -4.42
C THR A 340 13.18 12.81 -5.90
N PHE A 341 13.58 11.90 -6.78
CA PHE A 341 13.53 12.06 -8.24
C PHE A 341 12.57 11.06 -8.85
N VAL A 342 11.54 11.55 -9.55
CA VAL A 342 10.59 10.68 -10.27
C VAL A 342 11.30 10.04 -11.45
N ILE A 343 11.30 8.70 -11.51
CA ILE A 343 12.18 7.95 -12.43
C ILE A 343 11.84 8.24 -13.90
N ARG A 344 10.54 8.33 -14.24
CA ARG A 344 10.11 8.68 -15.61
C ARG A 344 10.51 10.09 -16.06
N LYS A 345 10.82 11.00 -15.12
CA LYS A 345 11.33 12.35 -15.42
C LYS A 345 12.84 12.38 -15.64
N MET A 346 13.52 11.24 -15.45
CA MET A 346 14.96 11.09 -15.66
C MET A 346 15.23 10.57 -17.09
N SER A 347 16.16 11.21 -17.78
CA SER A 347 16.58 10.84 -19.13
C SER A 347 18.10 10.88 -19.26
N LYS A 348 18.64 10.26 -20.32
CA LYS A 348 20.10 10.25 -20.61
C LYS A 348 20.96 9.75 -19.43
N MET A 349 20.45 8.77 -18.67
CA MET A 349 21.07 8.30 -17.44
C MET A 349 22.35 7.48 -17.69
N LYS A 350 23.36 7.70 -16.84
CA LYS A 350 24.63 6.98 -16.81
C LYS A 350 25.03 6.68 -15.37
N VAL A 351 25.65 5.53 -15.14
CA VAL A 351 26.29 5.20 -13.86
C VAL A 351 27.75 5.64 -13.93
N LEU A 352 28.20 6.39 -12.93
CA LEU A 352 29.54 7.01 -12.83
C LEU A 352 30.52 6.15 -12.06
#